data_AF-A0A966WJI5-F1
#
_entry.id   AF-A0A966WJI5-F1
#
_cell.length_a   1.000
_cell.length_b   1.000
_cell.length_c   1.000
_cell.angle_alpha   90.00
_cell.angle_beta   90.00
_cell.angle_gamma   90.00
#
_symmetry.space_group_name_H-M   'P 1'
#
loop_
_entity.id
_entity.type
_entity.pdbx_description
1 polymer ?
#
loop_
_entity_poly.entity_id
_entity_poly.type
_entity_poly.pdbx_seq_one_letter_code
_entity_poly.pdbx_strand_id
1 'polypeptide(L)'
;MVMPNTKKKIIQHLETEVFCKLGVSPIHGIGVFAVRPIPKGVNPLRSYIRMREIDVPKKDIKHLPKGVRSQIDMFCYYNRKTVSIPVNGLNSFDLAVYLNHSKQPNLRFKKNGALESLKAIDQGEELFIDYDISFGEKHYF
;
A
#
# COMPACT_ATOMS: atom_id res chain seq x y z
N MET A 1 5.76 10.90 -13.43
CA MET A 1 4.50 10.71 -14.18
C MET A 1 3.60 11.90 -13.89
N VAL A 2 2.82 12.36 -14.87
CA VAL A 2 1.97 13.55 -14.70
C VAL A 2 0.56 13.09 -14.33
N MET A 3 -0.04 13.71 -13.31
CA MET A 3 -1.43 13.46 -12.94
C MET A 3 -2.36 13.72 -14.12
N PRO A 4 -3.43 12.92 -14.29
CA PRO A 4 -4.43 13.19 -15.32
C PRO A 4 -5.07 14.56 -15.07
N ASN A 5 -4.99 15.44 -16.06
CA ASN A 5 -5.39 16.85 -15.95
C ASN A 5 -6.42 17.26 -17.02
N THR A 6 -6.95 16.31 -17.77
CA THR A 6 -8.02 16.52 -18.74
C THR A 6 -9.09 15.45 -18.58
N LYS A 7 -10.34 15.77 -18.95
CA LYS A 7 -11.46 14.80 -18.94
C LYS A 7 -11.09 13.49 -19.66
N LYS A 8 -10.45 13.59 -20.83
CA LYS A 8 -10.00 12.42 -21.62
C LYS A 8 -9.02 11.54 -20.84
N LYS A 9 -8.01 12.13 -20.18
CA LYS A 9 -7.03 11.38 -19.38
C LYS A 9 -7.66 10.76 -18.13
N ILE A 10 -8.62 11.45 -17.50
CA ILE A 10 -9.36 10.90 -16.35
C ILE A 10 -10.19 9.70 -16.77
N ILE A 11 -10.94 9.79 -17.87
CA ILE A 11 -11.72 8.66 -18.41
C ILE A 11 -10.80 7.48 -18.72
N GLN A 12 -9.68 7.72 -19.42
CA GLN A 12 -8.70 6.68 -19.70
C GLN A 12 -8.18 6.01 -18.42
N HIS A 13 -7.85 6.79 -17.37
CA HIS A 13 -7.44 6.23 -16.08
C HIS A 13 -8.52 5.31 -15.48
N LEU A 14 -9.79 5.74 -15.49
CA LEU A 14 -10.91 4.93 -15.00
C LEU A 14 -11.04 3.62 -15.80
N GLU A 15 -10.87 3.70 -17.12
CA GLU A 15 -10.95 2.54 -18.02
C GLU A 15 -9.77 1.57 -17.85
N THR A 16 -8.57 2.04 -17.56
CA THR A 16 -7.35 1.21 -17.67
C THR A 16 -6.58 0.98 -16.38
N GLU A 17 -6.77 1.78 -15.32
CA GLU A 17 -5.90 1.72 -14.13
C GLU A 17 -6.64 1.49 -12.80
N VAL A 18 -7.97 1.61 -12.74
CA VAL A 18 -8.74 1.32 -11.52
C VAL A 18 -8.97 -0.18 -11.37
N PHE A 19 -8.12 -0.86 -10.60
CA PHE A 19 -8.18 -2.31 -10.39
C PHE A 19 -8.69 -2.75 -9.02
N CYS A 20 -8.64 -1.90 -8.01
CA CYS A 20 -8.81 -2.33 -6.62
C CYS A 20 -9.80 -1.47 -5.83
N LYS A 21 -10.33 -2.07 -4.76
CA LYS A 21 -11.12 -1.41 -3.71
C LYS A 21 -10.66 -1.89 -2.34
N LEU A 22 -11.04 -1.16 -1.28
CA LEU A 22 -10.95 -1.66 0.09
C LEU A 22 -12.16 -2.51 0.45
N GLY A 23 -11.97 -3.45 1.36
CA GLY A 23 -13.03 -4.28 1.92
C GLY A 23 -12.62 -4.87 3.27
N VAL A 24 -13.57 -5.51 3.96
CA VAL A 24 -13.26 -6.27 5.18
C VAL A 24 -12.55 -7.55 4.78
N SER A 25 -11.32 -7.73 5.24
CA SER A 25 -10.56 -8.95 5.01
C SER A 25 -11.09 -10.08 5.88
N PRO A 26 -11.30 -11.29 5.33
CA PRO A 26 -11.56 -12.48 6.15
C PRO A 26 -10.33 -12.89 6.97
N ILE A 27 -9.14 -12.35 6.67
CA ILE A 27 -7.89 -12.65 7.36
C ILE A 27 -7.64 -11.63 8.48
N HIS A 28 -7.54 -10.34 8.14
CA HIS A 28 -7.22 -9.31 9.12
C HIS A 28 -7.69 -7.91 8.68
N GLY A 29 -8.58 -7.31 9.49
CA GLY A 29 -8.97 -5.90 9.36
C GLY A 29 -9.48 -5.52 7.96
N ILE A 30 -8.78 -4.56 7.34
CA ILE A 30 -9.08 -4.06 5.99
C ILE A 30 -8.12 -4.73 5.01
N GLY A 31 -8.66 -5.24 3.91
CA GLY A 31 -7.90 -5.79 2.79
C GLY A 31 -8.12 -5.00 1.50
N VAL A 32 -7.29 -5.30 0.51
CA VAL A 32 -7.40 -4.74 -0.85
C VAL A 32 -7.91 -5.82 -1.79
N PHE A 33 -8.98 -5.55 -2.54
CA PHE A 33 -9.67 -6.53 -3.37
C PHE A 33 -9.74 -6.08 -4.82
N ALA A 34 -9.57 -7.03 -5.74
CA ALA A 34 -9.74 -6.79 -7.17
C ALA A 34 -11.21 -6.46 -7.50
N VAL A 35 -11.47 -5.36 -8.22
CA VAL A 35 -12.81 -5.02 -8.75
C VAL A 35 -13.04 -5.55 -10.16
N ARG A 36 -11.99 -6.05 -10.81
CA ARG A 36 -11.97 -6.64 -12.14
C ARG A 36 -10.73 -7.53 -12.29
N PRO A 37 -10.65 -8.41 -13.31
CA PRO A 37 -9.45 -9.21 -13.55
C PRO A 37 -8.18 -8.35 -13.68
N ILE A 38 -7.10 -8.80 -13.05
CA ILE A 38 -5.78 -8.17 -13.10
C ILE A 38 -4.81 -9.13 -13.79
N PRO A 39 -4.25 -8.76 -14.95
CA PRO A 39 -3.24 -9.59 -15.62
C PRO A 39 -1.96 -9.72 -14.79
N LYS A 40 -1.18 -10.78 -15.03
CA LYS A 40 0.18 -10.93 -14.50
C LYS A 40 1.09 -9.81 -15.00
N GLY A 41 1.99 -9.32 -14.15
CA GLY A 41 3.00 -8.32 -14.51
C GLY A 41 2.51 -6.87 -14.48
N VAL A 42 1.30 -6.61 -13.99
CA VAL A 42 0.68 -5.29 -13.90
C VAL A 42 0.89 -4.71 -12.49
N ASN A 43 1.00 -3.39 -12.36
CA ASN A 43 0.90 -2.70 -11.07
C ASN A 43 -0.56 -2.28 -10.84
N PRO A 44 -1.35 -2.99 -10.02
CA PRO A 44 -2.76 -2.69 -9.83
C PRO A 44 -3.03 -1.52 -8.87
N LEU A 45 -2.02 -1.05 -8.14
CA LEU A 45 -2.10 0.03 -7.16
C LEU A 45 -1.16 1.18 -7.56
N ARG A 46 -1.19 1.53 -8.85
CA ARG A 46 -0.33 2.58 -9.39
C ARG A 46 -0.79 3.95 -8.88
N SER A 47 0.04 4.59 -8.06
CA SER A 47 -0.20 5.95 -7.60
C SER A 47 0.42 7.01 -8.55
N TYR A 48 -0.28 8.11 -8.76
CA TYR A 48 0.25 9.29 -9.45
C TYR A 48 1.01 10.23 -8.50
N ILE A 49 0.79 10.08 -7.19
CA ILE A 49 1.46 10.86 -6.17
C ILE A 49 2.72 10.10 -5.76
N ARG A 50 3.88 10.74 -5.90
CA ARG A 50 5.11 10.17 -5.36
C ARG A 50 5.11 10.32 -3.85
N MET A 51 4.97 9.20 -3.16
CA MET A 51 5.07 9.18 -1.70
C MET A 51 6.54 9.42 -1.33
N ARG A 52 6.78 10.54 -0.65
CA ARG A 52 8.05 10.83 0.02
C ARG A 52 7.81 10.68 1.50
N GLU A 53 8.81 10.19 2.21
CA GLU A 53 8.76 10.02 3.65
C GLU A 53 9.89 10.81 4.30
N ILE A 54 9.66 11.23 5.54
CA ILE A 54 10.67 11.85 6.39
C ILE A 54 10.84 10.97 7.62
N ASP A 55 12.08 10.62 7.91
CA ASP A 55 12.43 9.90 9.13
C ASP A 55 12.32 10.84 10.33
N VAL A 56 11.34 10.57 11.19
CA VAL A 56 11.09 11.32 12.43
C VAL A 56 11.59 10.51 13.62
N PRO A 57 12.46 11.06 14.48
CA PRO A 57 12.87 10.39 15.70
C PRO A 57 11.68 10.08 16.62
N LYS A 58 11.59 8.83 17.10
CA LYS A 58 10.49 8.38 17.98
C LYS A 58 10.34 9.25 19.23
N LYS A 59 11.44 9.80 19.75
CA LYS A 59 11.45 10.70 20.91
C LYS A 59 10.67 12.00 20.66
N ASP A 60 10.67 12.51 19.43
CA ASP A 60 10.08 13.81 19.10
C ASP A 60 8.55 13.71 19.03
N ILE A 61 8.00 12.50 18.86
CA ILE A 61 6.55 12.24 18.74
C ILE A 61 5.95 11.54 19.96
N LYS A 62 6.72 11.32 21.04
CA LYS A 62 6.22 10.66 22.27
C LYS A 62 5.06 11.39 22.93
N HIS A 63 5.03 12.71 22.79
CA HIS A 63 4.02 13.59 23.38
C HIS A 63 2.67 13.51 22.66
N LEU A 64 2.60 12.90 21.46
CA LEU A 64 1.36 12.80 20.70
C LEU A 64 0.32 11.90 21.40
N PRO A 65 -0.99 12.15 21.19
CA PRO A 65 -2.05 11.31 21.74
C PRO A 65 -1.85 9.83 21.38
N LYS A 66 -2.23 8.93 22.30
CA LYS A 66 -2.06 7.47 22.12
C LYS A 66 -2.69 6.97 20.82
N GLY A 67 -3.88 7.46 20.46
CA GLY A 67 -4.55 7.11 19.22
C GLY A 67 -3.74 7.47 17.98
N VAL A 68 -3.12 8.65 17.96
CA VAL A 68 -2.27 9.11 16.84
C VAL A 68 -1.01 8.24 16.74
N ARG A 69 -0.34 7.97 17.86
CA ARG A 69 0.83 7.08 17.88
C ARG A 69 0.49 5.69 17.39
N SER A 70 -0.68 5.16 17.74
CA SER A 70 -1.16 3.88 17.22
C SER A 70 -1.35 3.87 15.70
N GLN A 71 -1.77 4.99 15.08
CA GLN A 71 -1.85 5.07 13.61
C GLN A 71 -0.47 5.09 12.97
N ILE A 72 0.48 5.81 13.59
CA ILE A 72 1.87 5.85 13.14
C ILE A 72 2.48 4.43 13.21
N ASP A 73 2.30 3.73 14.32
CA ASP A 73 2.83 2.37 14.50
C ASP A 73 2.20 1.35 13.53
N MET A 74 0.94 1.56 13.14
CA MET A 74 0.20 0.68 12.25
C MET A 74 0.60 0.84 10.77
N PHE A 75 0.81 2.08 10.32
CA PHE A 75 0.86 2.39 8.89
C PHE A 75 2.21 2.93 8.41
N CYS A 76 3.12 3.29 9.31
CA CYS A 76 4.43 3.81 8.92
C CYS A 76 5.53 2.77 9.16
N TYR A 77 6.47 2.69 8.22
CA TYR A 77 7.69 1.91 8.44
C TYR A 77 8.48 2.50 9.61
N TYR A 78 9.05 1.65 10.45
CA TYR A 78 9.83 2.09 11.59
C TYR A 78 11.07 1.24 11.80
N ASN A 79 12.06 1.83 12.47
CA ASN A 79 13.15 1.09 13.07
C ASN A 79 13.20 1.39 14.58
N ARG A 80 14.30 1.01 15.25
CA ARG A 80 14.45 1.24 16.70
C ARG A 80 14.44 2.72 17.09
N LYS A 81 14.87 3.64 16.22
CA LYS A 81 15.09 5.06 16.51
C LYS A 81 14.11 5.99 15.82
N THR A 82 13.72 5.70 14.58
CA THR A 82 12.90 6.58 13.74
C THR A 82 11.66 5.87 13.22
N VAL A 83 10.70 6.68 12.77
CA VAL A 83 9.54 6.25 11.97
C VAL A 83 9.55 7.09 10.69
N SER A 84 9.36 6.45 9.54
CA SER A 84 9.29 7.10 8.23
C SER A 84 7.86 7.56 7.98
N ILE A 85 7.61 8.86 8.08
CA ILE A 85 6.25 9.45 7.99
C ILE A 85 6.03 10.04 6.60
N PRO A 86 4.91 9.72 5.91
CA PRO A 86 4.61 10.26 4.59
C PRO A 86 4.34 11.77 4.65
N VAL A 87 4.95 12.53 3.74
CA VAL A 87 4.87 14.02 3.74
C VAL A 87 3.47 14.56 3.44
N ASN A 88 2.59 13.74 2.84
CA ASN A 88 1.18 14.06 2.60
C ASN A 88 0.28 13.73 3.81
N GLY A 89 0.86 13.30 4.94
CA GLY A 89 0.17 12.99 6.18
C GLY A 89 -0.61 11.67 6.15
N LEU A 90 -1.03 11.22 7.33
CA LEU A 90 -1.69 9.91 7.52
C LEU A 90 -3.14 9.87 6.99
N ASN A 91 -3.73 11.02 6.67
CA ASN A 91 -5.10 11.09 6.13
C ASN A 91 -5.15 10.85 4.61
N SER A 92 -3.99 10.69 3.95
CA SER A 92 -3.86 10.59 2.49
C SER A 92 -3.18 9.30 2.04
N PHE A 93 -3.43 8.19 2.74
CA PHE A 93 -2.79 6.92 2.41
C PHE A 93 -3.24 6.34 1.07
N ASP A 94 -2.27 5.69 0.41
CA ASP A 94 -2.52 4.88 -0.78
C ASP A 94 -3.11 3.53 -0.38
N LEU A 95 -3.90 2.92 -1.27
CA LEU A 95 -4.49 1.59 -1.09
C LEU A 95 -3.43 0.53 -0.74
N ALA A 96 -2.20 0.68 -1.23
CA ALA A 96 -1.10 -0.25 -0.98
C ALA A 96 -0.78 -0.43 0.52
N VAL A 97 -1.10 0.54 1.37
CA VAL A 97 -0.89 0.46 2.82
C VAL A 97 -1.80 -0.59 3.49
N TYR A 98 -2.92 -0.96 2.86
CA TYR A 98 -3.87 -1.95 3.36
C TYR A 98 -3.63 -3.36 2.79
N LEU A 99 -2.50 -3.60 2.10
CA LEU A 99 -2.17 -4.93 1.61
C LEU A 99 -1.82 -5.83 2.79
N ASN A 100 -2.57 -6.91 2.96
CA ASN A 100 -2.32 -7.88 4.01
C ASN A 100 -1.14 -8.80 3.66
N HIS A 101 -0.65 -9.50 4.68
CA HIS A 101 0.41 -10.49 4.55
C HIS A 101 -0.10 -11.84 4.02
N SER A 102 0.70 -12.48 3.15
CA SER A 102 0.58 -13.92 2.86
C SER A 102 1.94 -14.51 2.46
N LYS A 103 2.17 -15.79 2.79
CA LYS A 103 3.30 -16.60 2.27
C LYS A 103 3.07 -17.15 0.87
N GLN A 104 1.86 -17.01 0.34
CA GLN A 104 1.53 -17.26 -1.05
C GLN A 104 0.96 -15.96 -1.67
N PRO A 105 1.76 -14.89 -1.74
CA PRO A 105 1.28 -13.60 -2.18
C PRO A 105 0.96 -13.61 -3.67
N ASN A 106 0.06 -12.72 -4.09
CA ASN A 106 -0.22 -12.46 -5.51
C ASN A 106 0.39 -11.15 -6.00
N LEU A 107 0.99 -10.34 -5.12
CA LEU A 107 1.81 -9.17 -5.44
C LEU A 107 3.24 -9.27 -4.90
N ARG A 108 4.14 -8.48 -5.47
CA ARG A 108 5.46 -8.17 -4.89
C ARG A 108 5.89 -6.74 -5.19
N PHE A 109 6.80 -6.20 -4.37
CA PHE A 109 7.56 -5.01 -4.76
C PHE A 109 8.70 -5.37 -5.72
N LYS A 110 8.87 -4.56 -6.76
CA LYS A 110 10.07 -4.52 -7.61
C LYS A 110 11.16 -3.72 -6.90
N LYS A 111 12.41 -3.88 -7.37
CA LYS A 111 13.58 -3.11 -6.86
C LYS A 111 13.40 -1.59 -6.91
N ASN A 112 12.56 -1.08 -7.81
CA ASN A 112 12.26 0.34 -7.94
C ASN A 112 11.07 0.80 -7.07
N GLY A 113 10.56 -0.04 -6.17
CA GLY A 113 9.44 0.24 -5.27
C GLY A 113 8.05 0.11 -5.91
N ALA A 114 7.95 -0.24 -7.20
CA ALA A 114 6.64 -0.47 -7.82
C ALA A 114 6.09 -1.86 -7.46
N LEU A 115 4.78 -1.97 -7.22
CA LEU A 115 4.12 -3.27 -7.08
C LEU A 115 3.93 -3.96 -8.44
N GLU A 116 3.91 -5.30 -8.41
CA GLU A 116 3.67 -6.14 -9.57
C GLU A 116 2.86 -7.39 -9.19
N SER A 117 1.84 -7.71 -9.98
CA SER A 117 1.11 -8.97 -9.90
C SER A 117 1.97 -10.16 -10.36
N LEU A 118 2.06 -11.18 -9.51
CA LEU A 118 2.85 -12.39 -9.76
C LEU A 118 2.14 -13.40 -10.67
N LYS A 119 0.81 -13.32 -10.70
CA LYS A 119 -0.11 -14.17 -11.47
C LYS A 119 -1.30 -13.33 -11.95
N ALA A 120 -2.14 -13.92 -12.79
CA ALA A 120 -3.48 -13.37 -13.02
C ALA A 120 -4.28 -13.44 -11.71
N ILE A 121 -5.10 -12.42 -11.44
CA ILE A 121 -5.92 -12.29 -10.24
C ILE A 121 -7.36 -12.05 -10.71
N ASP A 122 -8.28 -12.88 -10.23
CA ASP A 122 -9.68 -12.79 -10.58
C ASP A 122 -10.39 -11.67 -9.81
N GLN A 123 -11.52 -11.22 -10.35
CA GLN A 123 -12.36 -10.24 -9.67
C GLN A 123 -12.81 -10.79 -8.30
N GLY A 124 -12.66 -9.97 -7.26
CA GLY A 124 -13.03 -10.31 -5.89
C GLY A 124 -11.93 -10.97 -5.07
N GLU A 125 -10.82 -11.42 -5.68
CA GLU A 125 -9.66 -11.90 -4.91
C GLU A 125 -9.04 -10.76 -4.08
N GLU A 126 -8.55 -11.10 -2.89
CA GLU A 126 -7.77 -10.21 -2.04
C GLU A 126 -6.30 -10.20 -2.49
N LEU A 127 -5.66 -9.03 -2.41
CA LEU A 127 -4.28 -8.82 -2.81
C LEU A 127 -3.38 -8.86 -1.58
N PHE A 128 -2.28 -9.59 -1.71
CA PHE A 128 -1.33 -9.85 -0.62
C PHE A 128 0.11 -9.66 -1.06
N ILE A 129 0.96 -9.31 -0.09
CA ILE A 129 2.42 -9.30 -0.22
C ILE A 129 3.05 -10.17 0.88
N ASP A 130 4.25 -10.67 0.65
CA ASP A 130 5.04 -11.29 1.73
C ASP A 130 5.80 -10.18 2.47
N TYR A 131 5.51 -10.00 3.76
CA TYR A 131 6.09 -8.91 4.57
C TYR A 131 7.56 -9.18 4.86
N ASP A 132 7.97 -10.46 4.97
CA ASP A 132 9.37 -10.82 5.22
C ASP A 132 10.25 -10.43 4.05
N ILE A 133 9.73 -10.57 2.84
CA ILE A 133 10.43 -10.19 1.60
C ILE A 133 10.33 -8.68 1.39
N SER A 134 9.16 -8.10 1.67
CA SER A 134 8.88 -6.69 1.35
C SER A 134 9.58 -5.72 2.30
N PHE A 135 9.69 -6.06 3.59
CA PHE A 135 10.22 -5.18 4.62
C PHE A 135 11.54 -5.66 5.22
N GLY A 136 12.02 -6.86 4.85
CA GLY A 136 13.35 -7.34 5.24
C GLY A 136 13.49 -7.73 6.72
N GLU A 137 12.38 -7.84 7.44
CA GLU A 137 12.33 -8.36 8.82
C GLU A 137 11.38 -9.57 8.86
N LYS A 138 11.66 -10.58 9.69
CA LYS A 138 10.73 -11.71 9.87
C LYS A 138 9.53 -11.27 10.69
N HIS A 139 8.35 -11.30 10.08
CA HIS A 139 7.08 -10.99 10.71
C HIS A 139 6.40 -12.30 11.13
N TYR A 140 6.00 -12.37 12.40
CA TYR A 140 5.19 -13.45 12.94
C TYR A 140 3.79 -12.88 13.19
N PHE A 141 2.76 -13.52 12.60
CA PHE A 141 1.35 -13.14 12.74
C PHE A 141 0.63 -14.20 13.57
#